data_AF-A0ABD1NBM2-F1
#
_entry.id   AF-A0ABD1NBM2-F1
#
_cell.length_a   1.000
_cell.length_b   1.000
_cell.length_c   1.000
_cell.angle_alpha   90.00
_cell.angle_beta   90.00
_cell.angle_gamma   90.00
#
_symmetry.space_group_name_H-M   'P 1'
#
loop_
_entity.id
_entity.type
_entity.pdbx_description
1 polymer ?
#
loop_
_entity_poly.entity_id
_entity_poly.type
_entity_poly.pdbx_seq_one_letter_code
_entity_poly.pdbx_strand_id
1 'polypeptide(L)'
;MAKTSSADSRTRSSVQIFIVVGLCCFFYILGAWQRSGFGKGDSIALEITKTNAECNIIPNLSFDSHHGGEVSEIDEADSKPKVFEPCSAGYTDYTPCQDQRRAMTYSRENMIYRERHCPREEEKVHCMIPAPKGYVTPFPWPKSRDYVPYANAPYKSLTVEKAIQNWIQYEGNVFRFPGGGTQFPQGADKYIDQIASVIPITNGTVRTALDTGCGVASWGAYLWSRNVIVMSFAPRDSHEAQVQFALERGVPAVIGVLGTIKLPYPSRAFDMAHCSRCLIPWGANDGIYMMEVDRVLRPGGYWVLSGPPINWKVNYKAWQRPKEDLQEEQRKIEEIAKKLCWEKRSEKAEMAIWQKVVDTESCQRRQDDSSVEFCKSSDADDVWYKKMEACVTPSPKVSNGNLTAFPSRLYAVPPRIASGSVPGVSSETYQEDNKKWKKHVIAYRKINRLLDSGRYRNIMDMNAGLGSFAAAIDSSKLWVMNVVPTIAETNTLGVIYERGLIGIYHDWCEAFSTYPRTYDLIHAHGLFSLYKKDKCNTEDILLEMDRILRPEGAVIFRDEVDVLIKVKKIVGGMRWDTKMVDHEDGPLVLEKVLIAVKQYWVTGGNSTSTQKPLNQKS
;
A
#
# COMPACT_ATOMS: atom_id res chain seq x y z
N MET A 1 -49.93 4.92 -70.15
CA MET A 1 -50.44 6.16 -69.52
C MET A 1 -49.28 6.85 -68.81
N ALA A 2 -49.12 8.14 -69.09
CA ALA A 2 -48.02 8.98 -68.67
C ALA A 2 -48.03 9.33 -67.17
N LYS A 3 -46.85 9.60 -66.60
CA LYS A 3 -46.53 10.87 -65.93
C LYS A 3 -45.02 11.01 -65.68
N THR A 4 -44.55 12.23 -65.87
CA THR A 4 -43.17 12.74 -65.92
C THR A 4 -42.74 13.44 -64.63
N SER A 5 -41.44 13.78 -64.57
CA SER A 5 -40.70 14.72 -63.68
C SER A 5 -40.16 14.12 -62.37
N SER A 6 -38.96 14.47 -61.87
CA SER A 6 -38.07 15.61 -62.13
C SER A 6 -36.61 15.20 -61.89
N ALA A 7 -35.68 15.78 -62.64
CA ALA A 7 -34.27 15.79 -62.32
C ALA A 7 -34.03 16.64 -61.07
N ASP A 8 -33.10 16.23 -60.20
CA ASP A 8 -32.50 17.14 -59.23
C ASP A 8 -31.03 16.76 -58.97
N SER A 9 -30.16 17.65 -59.43
CA SER A 9 -28.71 17.60 -59.28
C SER A 9 -28.33 17.90 -57.82
N ARG A 10 -27.83 16.91 -57.08
CA ARG A 10 -27.14 17.14 -55.80
C ARG A 10 -25.64 17.09 -55.98
N THR A 11 -25.06 18.25 -56.23
CA THR A 11 -23.66 18.56 -55.90
C THR A 11 -23.35 18.09 -54.48
N ARG A 12 -22.58 17.00 -54.35
CA ARG A 12 -21.96 16.58 -53.09
C ARG A 12 -21.03 17.72 -52.66
N SER A 13 -21.53 18.53 -51.73
CA SER A 13 -20.84 19.71 -51.22
C SER A 13 -19.46 19.30 -50.70
N SER A 14 -18.42 19.83 -51.33
CA SER A 14 -17.01 19.72 -50.94
C SER A 14 -16.80 20.08 -49.47
N VAL A 15 -17.71 20.86 -48.88
CA VAL A 15 -17.74 21.24 -47.46
C VAL A 15 -17.86 20.02 -46.53
N GLN A 16 -18.64 18.99 -46.88
CA GLN A 16 -18.75 17.78 -46.04
C GLN A 16 -17.44 17.01 -45.95
N ILE A 17 -16.64 17.00 -47.03
CA ILE A 17 -15.32 16.35 -47.04
C ILE A 17 -14.34 17.12 -46.16
N PHE A 18 -14.35 18.46 -46.22
CA PHE A 18 -13.51 19.29 -45.35
C PHE A 18 -13.86 19.17 -43.87
N ILE A 19 -15.15 19.02 -43.52
CA ILE A 19 -15.57 18.81 -42.13
C ILE A 19 -15.07 17.45 -41.61
N VAL A 20 -15.17 16.38 -42.41
CA VAL A 20 -14.68 15.05 -42.01
C VAL A 20 -13.16 15.05 -41.86
N VAL A 21 -12.42 15.64 -42.81
CA VAL A 21 -10.96 15.75 -42.71
C VAL A 21 -10.55 16.61 -41.52
N GLY A 22 -11.24 17.72 -41.26
CA GLY A 22 -11.00 18.57 -40.09
C GLY A 22 -11.23 17.84 -38.77
N LEU A 23 -12.29 17.04 -38.65
CA LEU A 23 -12.55 16.21 -37.47
C LEU A 23 -11.49 15.11 -37.33
N CYS A 24 -11.08 14.44 -38.41
CA CYS A 24 -10.02 13.44 -38.38
C CYS A 24 -8.68 14.04 -37.94
N CYS A 25 -8.30 15.22 -38.45
CA CYS A 25 -7.10 15.94 -38.03
C CYS A 25 -7.19 16.38 -36.57
N PHE A 26 -8.36 16.88 -36.14
CA PHE A 26 -8.57 17.28 -34.74
C PHE A 26 -8.44 16.09 -33.79
N PHE A 27 -9.07 14.95 -34.07
CA PHE A 27 -8.95 13.75 -33.24
C PHE A 27 -7.57 13.10 -33.33
N TYR A 28 -6.88 13.21 -34.46
CA TYR A 28 -5.49 12.78 -34.59
C TYR A 28 -4.54 13.62 -33.72
N ILE A 29 -4.69 14.96 -33.74
CA ILE A 29 -3.90 15.88 -32.91
C ILE A 29 -4.25 15.69 -31.43
N LEU A 30 -5.54 15.54 -31.09
CA LEU A 30 -5.97 15.28 -29.71
C LEU A 30 -5.43 13.94 -29.20
N GLY A 31 -5.44 12.90 -30.06
CA GLY A 31 -4.86 11.59 -29.77
C GLY A 31 -3.33 11.63 -29.66
N ALA A 32 -2.66 12.43 -30.48
CA ALA A 32 -1.22 12.66 -30.41
C ALA A 32 -0.84 13.45 -29.14
N TRP A 33 -1.63 14.45 -28.76
CA TRP A 33 -1.44 15.24 -27.54
C TRP A 33 -1.70 14.42 -26.27
N GLN A 34 -2.67 13.50 -26.29
CA GLN A 34 -2.87 12.53 -25.21
C GLN A 34 -1.80 11.43 -25.16
N ARG A 35 -1.14 11.12 -26.28
CA ARG A 35 -0.01 10.16 -26.36
C ARG A 35 1.33 10.79 -25.99
N SER A 36 1.53 12.08 -26.21
CA SER A 36 2.62 12.84 -25.59
C SER A 36 2.25 13.05 -24.13
N GLY A 37 2.55 12.07 -23.28
CA GLY A 37 2.40 12.18 -21.83
C GLY A 37 3.32 13.25 -21.25
N PHE A 38 3.04 14.53 -21.52
CA PHE A 38 3.51 15.65 -20.71
C PHE A 38 2.73 15.58 -19.40
N GLY A 39 3.14 14.63 -18.55
CA GLY A 39 2.69 14.56 -17.18
C GLY A 39 3.08 15.86 -16.51
N LYS A 40 2.22 16.40 -15.64
CA LYS A 40 2.57 17.54 -14.76
C LYS A 40 3.80 17.28 -13.86
N GLY A 41 4.40 16.09 -13.90
CA GLY A 41 5.73 15.82 -13.34
C GLY A 41 6.83 16.60 -14.07
N ASP A 42 6.68 16.85 -15.38
CA ASP A 42 7.60 17.66 -16.16
C ASP A 42 7.69 19.08 -15.62
N SER A 43 6.62 19.70 -15.13
CA SER A 43 6.74 21.07 -14.60
C SER A 43 7.59 21.12 -13.33
N ILE A 44 7.59 20.08 -12.49
CA ILE A 44 8.44 20.06 -11.28
C ILE A 44 9.87 19.69 -11.65
N ALA A 45 10.08 18.66 -12.47
CA ALA A 45 11.41 18.32 -12.96
C ALA A 45 12.03 19.50 -13.72
N LEU A 46 11.26 20.21 -14.53
CA LEU A 46 11.68 21.36 -15.32
C LEU A 46 11.80 22.63 -14.48
N GLU A 47 11.03 22.81 -13.39
CA GLU A 47 11.23 23.90 -12.42
C GLU A 47 12.45 23.64 -11.54
N ILE A 48 12.68 22.40 -11.08
CA ILE A 48 13.92 21.99 -10.39
C ILE A 48 15.13 22.17 -11.31
N THR A 49 15.02 21.77 -12.59
CA THR A 49 16.08 21.93 -13.59
C THR A 49 16.29 23.41 -13.96
N LYS A 50 15.24 24.22 -14.05
CA LYS A 50 15.34 25.68 -14.28
C LYS A 50 16.00 26.39 -13.10
N THR A 51 15.63 26.05 -11.87
CA THR A 51 16.24 26.65 -10.68
C THR A 51 17.73 26.27 -10.57
N ASN A 52 18.12 25.07 -11.03
CA ASN A 52 19.52 24.66 -11.12
C ASN A 52 20.29 25.31 -12.29
N ALA A 53 19.60 25.74 -13.35
CA ALA A 53 20.20 26.40 -14.53
C ALA A 53 20.33 27.93 -14.38
N GLU A 54 19.61 28.54 -13.44
CA GLU A 54 19.72 29.98 -13.11
C GLU A 54 20.84 30.31 -12.11
N CYS A 55 21.70 29.34 -11.76
CA CYS A 55 22.97 29.60 -11.06
C CYS A 55 24.09 29.96 -12.05
N ASN A 56 23.91 31.03 -12.83
CA ASN A 56 25.03 31.74 -13.46
C ASN A 56 25.36 32.98 -12.63
N ILE A 57 26.32 32.78 -11.72
CA ILE A 57 27.33 33.72 -11.22
C ILE A 57 26.95 35.21 -11.34
N ILE A 58 26.36 35.74 -10.26
CA ILE A 58 26.65 37.11 -9.87
C ILE A 58 27.98 37.03 -9.10
N PRO A 59 29.08 37.64 -9.58
CA PRO A 59 30.29 37.64 -8.79
C PRO A 59 29.99 38.51 -7.56
N ASN A 60 30.24 37.95 -6.37
CA ASN A 60 30.35 38.66 -5.10
C ASN A 60 29.14 38.65 -4.13
N LEU A 61 28.46 37.51 -3.97
CA LEU A 61 27.73 37.20 -2.73
C LEU A 61 28.00 35.73 -2.33
N SER A 62 28.89 35.55 -1.35
CA SER A 62 29.05 34.30 -0.60
C SER A 62 27.77 34.04 0.20
N PHE A 63 27.17 32.87 0.00
CA PHE A 63 26.11 32.34 0.86
C PHE A 63 26.53 30.99 1.47
N ASP A 64 27.81 30.88 1.86
CA ASP A 64 28.20 29.88 2.84
C ASP A 64 27.75 30.36 4.22
N SER A 65 26.90 29.57 4.87
CA SER A 65 26.52 29.79 6.26
C SER A 65 27.74 29.59 7.15
N HIS A 66 28.37 30.71 7.57
CA HIS A 66 29.49 30.74 8.51
C HIS A 66 29.09 30.39 9.96
N HIS A 67 28.59 29.17 10.16
CA HIS A 67 28.50 28.53 11.47
C HIS A 67 29.23 27.19 11.47
N GLY A 68 30.49 27.22 11.02
CA GLY A 68 31.50 26.22 11.38
C GLY A 68 32.16 26.64 12.69
N GLY A 69 31.51 26.35 13.82
CA GLY A 69 32.21 26.31 15.10
C GLY A 69 32.92 24.98 15.21
N GLU A 70 34.27 25.02 15.11
CA GLU A 70 35.24 23.94 15.34
C GLU A 70 34.67 22.52 15.45
N VAL A 71 34.35 21.93 14.30
CA VAL A 71 34.45 20.48 14.11
C VAL A 71 35.48 20.32 13.01
N SER A 72 36.62 19.78 13.41
CA SER A 72 37.77 19.39 12.58
C SER A 72 37.37 19.10 11.13
N GLU A 73 37.99 19.83 10.21
CA GLU A 73 38.11 19.46 8.80
C GLU A 73 38.51 17.98 8.70
N ILE A 74 37.53 17.13 8.38
CA ILE A 74 37.77 15.75 7.97
C ILE A 74 37.18 15.64 6.57
N ASP A 75 38.05 15.74 5.56
CA ASP A 75 38.10 15.00 4.28
C ASP A 75 36.79 14.53 3.57
N GLU A 76 35.63 15.17 3.75
CA GLU A 76 34.38 14.72 3.12
C GLU A 76 33.90 15.59 1.94
N ALA A 77 34.51 16.76 1.70
CA ALA A 77 34.08 17.71 0.68
C ALA A 77 34.47 17.31 -0.76
N ASP A 78 35.39 16.35 -0.96
CA ASP A 78 35.98 16.07 -2.28
C ASP A 78 35.69 14.67 -2.86
N SER A 79 34.89 13.84 -2.17
CA SER A 79 34.46 12.54 -2.72
C SER A 79 33.17 12.68 -3.53
N LYS A 80 33.28 12.53 -4.86
CA LYS A 80 32.13 12.41 -5.77
C LYS A 80 31.13 11.37 -5.22
N PRO A 81 29.81 11.62 -5.34
CA PRO A 81 28.82 10.66 -4.87
C PRO A 81 29.02 9.30 -5.57
N LYS A 82 28.95 8.22 -4.79
CA LYS A 82 28.97 6.85 -5.30
C LYS A 82 27.83 6.68 -6.30
N VAL A 83 28.16 6.37 -7.55
CA VAL A 83 27.15 6.12 -8.58
C VAL A 83 26.61 4.71 -8.38
N PHE A 84 25.27 4.59 -8.28
CA PHE A 84 24.62 3.28 -8.19
C PHE A 84 24.33 2.77 -9.60
N GLU A 85 24.83 1.59 -9.91
CA GLU A 85 24.60 0.95 -11.21
C GLU A 85 23.19 0.33 -11.28
N PRO A 86 22.61 0.22 -12.48
CA PRO A 86 21.41 -0.56 -12.71
C PRO A 86 21.61 -2.06 -12.44
N CYS A 87 20.61 -2.70 -11.83
CA CYS A 87 20.52 -4.15 -11.84
C CYS A 87 20.21 -4.69 -13.24
N SER A 88 20.50 -5.97 -13.46
CA SER A 88 20.11 -6.64 -14.70
C SER A 88 18.58 -6.65 -14.88
N ALA A 89 18.11 -6.73 -16.13
CA ALA A 89 16.69 -6.68 -16.45
C ALA A 89 15.84 -7.76 -15.77
N GLY A 90 16.44 -8.88 -15.35
CA GLY A 90 15.74 -9.94 -14.60
C GLY A 90 15.27 -9.51 -13.20
N TYR A 91 15.78 -8.39 -12.68
CA TYR A 91 15.41 -7.85 -11.36
C TYR A 91 14.20 -6.91 -11.40
N THR A 92 13.59 -6.65 -12.57
CA THR A 92 12.47 -5.70 -12.70
C THR A 92 11.33 -5.95 -11.69
N ASP A 93 11.03 -7.21 -11.35
CA ASP A 93 10.02 -7.56 -10.34
C ASP A 93 10.63 -8.29 -9.12
N TYR A 94 11.84 -7.88 -8.76
CA TYR A 94 12.56 -8.40 -7.60
C TYR A 94 11.87 -8.01 -6.30
N THR A 95 11.54 -9.03 -5.50
CA THR A 95 11.00 -8.88 -4.15
C THR A 95 11.90 -9.68 -3.20
N PRO A 96 12.92 -9.05 -2.60
CA PRO A 96 14.03 -9.77 -1.97
C PRO A 96 13.59 -10.81 -0.94
N CYS A 97 12.69 -10.42 -0.04
CA CYS A 97 12.19 -11.28 1.02
C CYS A 97 11.05 -12.22 0.61
N GLN A 98 10.65 -12.18 -0.66
CA GLN A 98 9.59 -13.01 -1.24
C GLN A 98 10.13 -13.71 -2.50
N ASP A 99 11.45 -13.96 -2.54
CA ASP A 99 12.13 -14.57 -3.67
C ASP A 99 11.69 -16.03 -3.83
N GLN A 100 11.27 -16.39 -5.05
CA GLN A 100 10.71 -17.71 -5.32
C GLN A 100 11.77 -18.82 -5.21
N ARG A 101 13.02 -18.57 -5.60
CA ARG A 101 14.06 -19.61 -5.53
C ARG A 101 14.40 -19.93 -4.09
N ARG A 102 14.53 -18.89 -3.25
CA ARG A 102 14.73 -19.03 -1.81
C ARG A 102 13.54 -19.67 -1.13
N ALA A 103 12.32 -19.22 -1.41
CA ALA A 103 11.09 -19.81 -0.89
C ALA A 103 11.07 -21.35 -1.04
N MET A 104 11.47 -21.85 -2.20
CA MET A 104 11.43 -23.28 -2.54
C MET A 104 12.46 -24.14 -1.77
N THR A 105 13.38 -23.54 -1.01
CA THR A 105 14.30 -24.29 -0.12
C THR A 105 13.71 -24.60 1.25
N TYR A 106 12.53 -24.06 1.57
CA TYR A 106 11.87 -24.24 2.87
C TYR A 106 10.76 -25.30 2.81
N SER A 107 10.33 -25.77 3.99
CA SER A 107 9.26 -26.77 4.12
C SER A 107 7.94 -26.27 3.51
N ARG A 108 7.22 -27.19 2.86
CA ARG A 108 5.86 -26.93 2.36
C ARG A 108 4.79 -27.01 3.44
N GLU A 109 5.13 -27.56 4.59
CA GLU A 109 4.23 -27.64 5.75
C GLU A 109 3.76 -26.24 6.15
N ASN A 110 2.46 -26.11 6.44
CA ASN A 110 1.86 -24.88 6.94
C ASN A 110 2.25 -23.61 6.16
N MET A 111 2.46 -23.74 4.85
CA MET A 111 2.85 -22.64 3.97
C MET A 111 4.16 -21.93 4.34
N ILE A 112 5.06 -22.55 5.13
CA ILE A 112 6.34 -21.94 5.55
C ILE A 112 7.13 -21.44 4.34
N TYR A 113 7.18 -22.21 3.25
CA TYR A 113 7.84 -21.80 2.00
C TYR A 113 7.32 -20.50 1.39
N ARG A 114 6.08 -20.07 1.69
CA ARG A 114 5.49 -18.81 1.21
C ARG A 114 5.64 -17.66 2.18
N GLU A 115 6.24 -17.90 3.34
CA GLU A 115 6.56 -16.85 4.28
C GLU A 115 7.69 -15.96 3.76
N ARG A 116 7.88 -14.85 4.48
CA ARG A 116 8.97 -13.93 4.24
C ARG A 116 10.30 -14.60 4.56
N HIS A 117 11.19 -14.70 3.58
CA HIS A 117 12.55 -15.20 3.71
C HIS A 117 13.51 -14.17 3.12
N CYS A 118 14.09 -13.31 3.96
CA CYS A 118 14.98 -12.25 3.51
C CYS A 118 16.39 -12.75 3.15
N PRO A 119 17.05 -12.12 2.16
CA PRO A 119 18.47 -12.36 1.92
C PRO A 119 19.31 -11.93 3.13
N ARG A 120 20.43 -12.62 3.34
CA ARG A 120 21.45 -12.19 4.30
C ARG A 120 22.19 -10.95 3.77
N GLU A 121 22.93 -10.26 4.64
CA GLU A 121 23.69 -9.06 4.29
C GLU A 121 24.60 -9.28 3.08
N GLU A 122 25.33 -10.39 3.03
CA GLU A 122 26.22 -10.76 1.94
C GLU A 122 25.50 -11.07 0.61
N GLU A 123 24.20 -11.33 0.66
CA GLU A 123 23.35 -11.63 -0.51
C GLU A 123 22.56 -10.40 -0.99
N LYS A 124 22.62 -9.28 -0.25
CA LYS A 124 21.92 -8.05 -0.61
C LYS A 124 22.50 -7.46 -1.89
N VAL A 125 21.60 -7.12 -2.79
CA VAL A 125 21.93 -6.56 -4.09
C VAL A 125 22.02 -5.05 -3.99
N HIS A 126 23.20 -4.49 -4.24
CA HIS A 126 23.49 -3.06 -4.12
C HIS A 126 23.45 -2.36 -5.48
N CYS A 127 22.34 -2.52 -6.22
CA CYS A 127 22.08 -1.84 -7.49
C CYS A 127 20.63 -1.34 -7.56
N MET A 128 20.37 -0.37 -8.44
CA MET A 128 19.02 0.18 -8.59
C MET A 128 18.16 -0.71 -9.48
N ILE A 129 16.89 -0.89 -9.11
CA ILE A 129 15.98 -1.80 -9.82
C ILE A 129 15.39 -1.09 -11.05
N PRO A 130 15.60 -1.62 -12.28
CA PRO A 130 15.14 -0.96 -13.49
C PRO A 130 13.61 -0.99 -13.63
N ALA A 131 13.06 0.11 -14.15
CA ALA A 131 11.67 0.14 -14.57
C ALA A 131 11.47 -0.63 -15.89
N PRO A 132 10.26 -1.17 -16.15
CA PRO A 132 9.96 -1.79 -17.44
C PRO A 132 9.95 -0.73 -18.55
N LYS A 133 10.27 -1.19 -19.77
CA LYS A 133 10.28 -0.33 -20.96
C LYS A 133 8.87 0.16 -21.26
N GLY A 134 8.69 1.47 -21.36
CA GLY A 134 7.39 2.09 -21.63
C GLY A 134 6.48 2.15 -20.41
N TYR A 135 7.01 2.00 -19.19
CA TYR A 135 6.25 2.29 -17.96
C TYR A 135 5.61 3.68 -18.05
N VAL A 136 4.36 3.79 -17.62
CA VAL A 136 3.62 5.05 -17.61
C VAL A 136 3.03 5.31 -16.23
N THR A 137 2.79 6.58 -15.93
CA THR A 137 2.05 6.97 -14.73
C THR A 137 0.68 6.27 -14.70
N PRO A 138 0.30 5.60 -13.59
CA PRO A 138 -1.03 4.98 -13.45
C PRO A 138 -2.16 5.97 -13.62
N PHE A 139 -3.35 5.49 -14.01
CA PHE A 139 -4.53 6.35 -14.11
C PHE A 139 -4.87 6.98 -12.74
N PRO A 140 -5.44 8.19 -12.70
CA PRO A 140 -5.94 8.75 -11.44
C PRO A 140 -7.09 7.91 -10.85
N TRP A 141 -7.16 7.84 -9.53
CA TRP A 141 -8.31 7.24 -8.85
C TRP A 141 -9.60 8.06 -9.13
N PRO A 142 -10.76 7.42 -9.40
CA PRO A 142 -11.04 5.99 -9.34
C PRO A 142 -10.81 5.22 -10.64
N LYS A 143 -10.31 5.84 -11.72
CA LYS A 143 -10.11 5.14 -13.00
C LYS A 143 -9.09 4.01 -12.88
N SER A 144 -8.04 4.16 -12.06
CA SER A 144 -7.09 3.06 -11.79
C SER A 144 -7.72 1.85 -11.14
N ARG A 145 -8.86 2.00 -10.44
CA ARG A 145 -9.61 0.86 -9.89
C ARG A 145 -9.93 -0.16 -10.98
N ASP A 146 -10.27 0.30 -12.18
CA ASP A 146 -10.82 -0.53 -13.24
C ASP A 146 -9.81 -0.75 -14.38
N TYR A 147 -8.75 0.04 -14.46
CA TYR A 147 -7.79 0.00 -15.56
C TYR A 147 -6.34 0.11 -15.10
N VAL A 148 -5.47 -0.73 -15.66
CA VAL A 148 -4.01 -0.66 -15.49
C VAL A 148 -3.35 -0.65 -16.86
N PRO A 149 -2.39 0.25 -17.15
CA PRO A 149 -1.61 0.19 -18.38
C PRO A 149 -0.84 -1.14 -18.50
N TYR A 150 -0.92 -1.80 -19.66
CA TYR A 150 -0.26 -3.09 -19.88
C TYR A 150 1.25 -3.02 -19.60
N ALA A 151 1.89 -1.92 -20.00
CA ALA A 151 3.34 -1.72 -19.85
C ALA A 151 3.82 -1.70 -18.39
N ASN A 152 2.93 -1.44 -17.43
CA ASN A 152 3.30 -1.36 -16.01
C ASN A 152 3.46 -2.74 -15.36
N ALA A 153 2.73 -3.74 -15.86
CA ALA A 153 2.78 -5.13 -15.38
C ALA A 153 2.51 -6.09 -16.56
N PRO A 154 3.45 -6.28 -17.51
CA PRO A 154 3.22 -6.87 -18.83
C PRO A 154 2.97 -8.39 -18.85
N TYR A 155 2.26 -8.92 -17.86
CA TYR A 155 1.99 -10.34 -17.61
C TYR A 155 0.57 -10.73 -18.06
N LYS A 156 0.47 -11.71 -18.99
CA LYS A 156 -0.82 -12.15 -19.55
C LYS A 156 -1.35 -13.46 -18.95
N SER A 157 -0.52 -14.20 -18.22
CA SER A 157 -0.86 -15.45 -17.54
C SER A 157 -2.22 -15.42 -16.84
N LEU A 158 -2.44 -14.43 -15.96
CA LEU A 158 -3.68 -14.29 -15.20
C LEU A 158 -4.92 -14.06 -16.09
N THR A 159 -4.75 -13.36 -17.22
CA THR A 159 -5.84 -13.12 -18.20
C THR A 159 -6.30 -14.40 -18.89
N VAL A 160 -5.39 -15.36 -19.07
CA VAL A 160 -5.71 -16.65 -19.68
C VAL A 160 -6.38 -17.56 -18.65
N GLU A 161 -5.78 -17.69 -17.46
CA GLU A 161 -6.27 -18.63 -16.45
C GLU A 161 -7.58 -18.23 -15.79
N LYS A 162 -7.83 -16.92 -15.63
CA LYS A 162 -9.02 -16.38 -14.97
C LYS A 162 -10.02 -15.75 -15.94
N ALA A 163 -9.87 -16.02 -17.25
CA ALA A 163 -10.71 -15.45 -18.31
C ALA A 163 -12.22 -15.61 -18.02
N ILE A 164 -12.63 -16.80 -17.59
CA ILE A 164 -14.05 -17.15 -17.35
C ILE A 164 -14.59 -16.48 -16.08
N GLN A 165 -13.72 -16.09 -15.14
CA GLN A 165 -14.12 -15.53 -13.84
C GLN A 165 -14.24 -14.00 -13.87
N ASN A 166 -13.95 -13.35 -15.00
CA ASN A 166 -13.96 -11.89 -15.16
C ASN A 166 -13.08 -11.15 -14.13
N TRP A 167 -11.94 -11.71 -13.75
CA TRP A 167 -11.00 -11.03 -12.84
C TRP A 167 -10.29 -9.88 -13.55
N ILE A 168 -9.81 -10.16 -14.76
CA ILE A 168 -8.96 -9.28 -15.56
C ILE A 168 -9.18 -9.60 -17.04
N GLN A 169 -9.20 -8.57 -17.88
CA GLN A 169 -9.32 -8.66 -19.32
C GLN A 169 -8.18 -7.86 -19.96
N TYR A 170 -7.55 -8.40 -20.99
CA TYR A 170 -6.54 -7.68 -21.76
C TYR A 170 -7.22 -6.97 -22.95
N GLU A 171 -7.20 -5.63 -22.94
CA GLU A 171 -7.83 -4.77 -23.94
C GLU A 171 -6.75 -3.90 -24.63
N GLY A 172 -5.94 -4.52 -25.49
CA GLY A 172 -4.93 -3.82 -26.29
C GLY A 172 -3.75 -3.29 -25.47
N ASN A 173 -3.82 -2.06 -24.99
CA ASN A 173 -2.76 -1.41 -24.21
C ASN A 173 -3.09 -1.29 -22.72
N VAL A 174 -4.22 -1.82 -22.27
CA VAL A 174 -4.63 -1.81 -20.86
C VAL A 174 -5.11 -3.20 -20.43
N PHE A 175 -5.02 -3.44 -19.12
CA PHE A 175 -5.83 -4.43 -18.44
C PHE A 175 -7.06 -3.76 -17.86
N ARG A 176 -8.21 -4.42 -17.99
CA ARG A 176 -9.48 -4.02 -17.41
C ARG A 176 -9.88 -4.98 -16.28
N PHE A 177 -10.32 -4.43 -15.16
CA PHE A 177 -10.78 -5.16 -13.98
C PHE A 177 -12.26 -4.87 -13.77
N PRO A 178 -13.18 -5.72 -14.24
CA PRO A 178 -14.61 -5.45 -14.17
C PRO A 178 -15.20 -5.69 -12.76
N GLY A 179 -14.35 -5.99 -11.77
CA GLY A 179 -14.76 -6.30 -10.41
C GLY A 179 -15.32 -7.71 -10.24
N GLY A 180 -15.10 -8.60 -11.21
CA GLY A 180 -15.51 -10.00 -11.14
C GLY A 180 -14.63 -10.82 -10.18
N GLY A 181 -15.17 -11.95 -9.76
CA GLY A 181 -14.55 -12.88 -8.83
C GLY A 181 -15.32 -14.19 -8.81
N THR A 182 -14.67 -15.29 -8.42
CA THR A 182 -15.31 -16.62 -8.37
C THR A 182 -16.54 -16.63 -7.47
N GLN A 183 -16.51 -15.85 -6.39
CA GLN A 183 -17.59 -15.74 -5.40
C GLN A 183 -18.50 -14.53 -5.60
N PHE A 184 -18.21 -13.70 -6.58
CA PHE A 184 -19.04 -12.54 -6.90
C PHE A 184 -19.19 -12.42 -8.42
N PRO A 185 -19.91 -13.37 -9.06
CA PRO A 185 -20.10 -13.42 -10.50
C PRO A 185 -20.90 -12.23 -11.05
N GLN A 186 -21.69 -11.57 -10.20
CA GLN A 186 -22.42 -10.33 -10.51
C GLN A 186 -21.61 -9.06 -10.20
N GLY A 187 -20.33 -9.21 -9.81
CA GLY A 187 -19.42 -8.13 -9.45
C GLY A 187 -19.32 -7.88 -7.94
N ALA A 188 -18.17 -7.35 -7.53
CA ALA A 188 -17.84 -7.08 -6.13
C ALA A 188 -18.84 -6.13 -5.44
N ASP A 189 -19.41 -5.15 -6.15
CA ASP A 189 -20.40 -4.21 -5.59
C ASP A 189 -21.66 -4.95 -5.08
N LYS A 190 -22.21 -5.89 -5.86
CA LYS A 190 -23.39 -6.67 -5.46
C LYS A 190 -23.12 -7.61 -4.30
N TYR A 191 -21.91 -8.16 -4.26
CA TYR A 191 -21.48 -8.97 -3.13
C TYR A 191 -21.32 -8.13 -1.85
N ILE A 192 -20.78 -6.92 -1.96
CA ILE A 192 -20.70 -5.97 -0.84
C ILE A 192 -22.11 -5.56 -0.37
N ASP A 193 -23.06 -5.33 -1.29
CA ASP A 193 -24.46 -5.04 -0.93
C ASP A 193 -25.09 -6.20 -0.13
N GLN A 194 -24.76 -7.46 -0.47
CA GLN A 194 -25.22 -8.63 0.29
C GLN A 194 -24.59 -8.70 1.69
N ILE A 195 -23.31 -8.33 1.85
CA ILE A 195 -22.69 -8.22 3.17
C ILE A 195 -23.35 -7.09 3.98
N ALA A 196 -23.62 -5.95 3.32
CA ALA A 196 -24.21 -4.77 3.93
C ALA A 196 -25.65 -4.98 4.44
N SER A 197 -26.35 -6.04 4.00
CA SER A 197 -27.65 -6.40 4.56
C SER A 197 -27.56 -7.00 5.97
N VAL A 198 -26.35 -7.34 6.43
CA VAL A 198 -26.09 -7.91 7.77
C VAL A 198 -25.17 -7.01 8.58
N ILE A 199 -24.15 -6.43 7.93
CA ILE A 199 -23.13 -5.59 8.57
C ILE A 199 -23.42 -4.11 8.28
N PRO A 200 -23.43 -3.22 9.28
CA PRO A 200 -23.66 -1.79 9.08
C PRO A 200 -22.40 -1.10 8.50
N ILE A 201 -22.06 -1.38 7.24
CA ILE A 201 -20.83 -0.92 6.59
C ILE A 201 -20.78 0.62 6.48
N THR A 202 -21.91 1.28 6.25
CA THR A 202 -21.95 2.68 5.84
C THR A 202 -22.04 3.69 6.99
N ASN A 203 -22.24 3.25 8.23
CA ASN A 203 -22.41 4.16 9.38
C ASN A 203 -21.07 4.62 9.99
N GLY A 204 -19.94 4.17 9.46
CA GLY A 204 -18.59 4.52 9.92
C GLY A 204 -18.07 3.68 11.09
N THR A 205 -18.85 2.71 11.61
CA THR A 205 -18.38 1.75 12.63
C THR A 205 -17.37 0.77 12.03
N VAL A 206 -17.64 0.26 10.83
CA VAL A 206 -16.66 -0.51 10.06
C VAL A 206 -15.83 0.47 9.24
N ARG A 207 -14.54 0.58 9.54
CA ARG A 207 -13.62 1.46 8.82
C ARG A 207 -12.43 0.71 8.23
N THR A 208 -11.88 -0.24 8.98
CA THR A 208 -10.69 -1.00 8.62
C THR A 208 -11.06 -2.46 8.40
N ALA A 209 -10.63 -3.05 7.29
CA ALA A 209 -10.84 -4.48 7.02
C ALA A 209 -9.56 -5.21 6.58
N LEU A 210 -9.50 -6.50 6.87
CA LEU A 210 -8.43 -7.40 6.45
C LEU A 210 -8.96 -8.35 5.36
N ASP A 211 -8.29 -8.41 4.21
CA ASP A 211 -8.66 -9.29 3.09
C ASP A 211 -7.58 -10.36 2.86
N THR A 212 -7.92 -11.60 3.19
CA THR A 212 -7.00 -12.76 3.12
C THR A 212 -7.17 -13.50 1.79
N GLY A 213 -6.06 -13.71 1.07
CA GLY A 213 -6.10 -14.36 -0.25
C GLY A 213 -6.82 -13.51 -1.31
N CYS A 214 -6.59 -12.19 -1.27
CA CYS A 214 -7.38 -11.17 -1.96
C CYS A 214 -7.42 -11.24 -3.50
N GLY A 215 -6.59 -12.08 -4.12
CA GLY A 215 -6.39 -12.08 -5.56
C GLY A 215 -5.93 -10.71 -6.07
N VAL A 216 -6.67 -10.12 -7.00
CA VAL A 216 -6.45 -8.74 -7.50
C VAL A 216 -7.06 -7.65 -6.60
N ALA A 217 -7.56 -8.00 -5.40
CA ALA A 217 -8.15 -7.12 -4.39
C ALA A 217 -9.41 -6.37 -4.84
N SER A 218 -10.26 -6.99 -5.66
CA SER A 218 -11.51 -6.39 -6.14
C SER A 218 -12.50 -6.05 -5.02
N TRP A 219 -12.57 -6.86 -3.97
CA TRP A 219 -13.41 -6.56 -2.81
C TRP A 219 -12.97 -5.27 -2.11
N GLY A 220 -11.67 -5.16 -1.79
CA GLY A 220 -11.10 -3.95 -1.19
C GLY A 220 -11.23 -2.71 -2.07
N ALA A 221 -11.03 -2.85 -3.39
CA ALA A 221 -11.21 -1.78 -4.37
C ALA A 221 -12.61 -1.15 -4.35
N TYR A 222 -13.66 -1.96 -4.23
CA TYR A 222 -15.04 -1.49 -4.28
C TYR A 222 -15.54 -0.97 -2.93
N LEU A 223 -15.04 -1.54 -1.82
CA LEU A 223 -15.32 -1.08 -0.46
C LEU A 223 -14.82 0.35 -0.17
N TRP A 224 -13.82 0.83 -0.91
CA TRP A 224 -13.34 2.20 -0.82
C TRP A 224 -14.46 3.24 -0.97
N SER A 225 -15.42 2.98 -1.86
CA SER A 225 -16.58 3.85 -2.09
C SER A 225 -17.56 3.91 -0.91
N ARG A 226 -17.45 2.97 0.04
CA ARG A 226 -18.24 2.88 1.27
C ARG A 226 -17.43 3.36 2.48
N ASN A 227 -16.33 4.10 2.26
CA ASN A 227 -15.41 4.57 3.29
C ASN A 227 -14.77 3.46 4.15
N VAL A 228 -14.65 2.24 3.62
CA VAL A 228 -13.89 1.16 4.25
C VAL A 228 -12.55 1.02 3.55
N ILE A 229 -11.47 1.11 4.32
CA ILE A 229 -10.11 0.87 3.85
C ILE A 229 -9.71 -0.58 4.15
N VAL A 230 -9.29 -1.29 3.12
CA VAL A 230 -8.99 -2.72 3.20
C VAL A 230 -7.49 -2.94 3.04
N MET A 231 -6.89 -3.61 4.03
CA MET A 231 -5.54 -4.14 3.91
C MET A 231 -5.63 -5.55 3.33
N SER A 232 -5.13 -5.72 2.11
CA SER A 232 -5.22 -6.98 1.39
C SER A 232 -3.88 -7.71 1.42
N PHE A 233 -3.89 -9.04 1.52
CA PHE A 233 -2.65 -9.79 1.30
C PHE A 233 -2.90 -11.14 0.63
N ALA A 234 -1.90 -11.55 -0.15
CA ALA A 234 -1.83 -12.84 -0.78
C ALA A 234 -0.35 -13.22 -0.99
N PRO A 235 -0.03 -14.53 -1.06
CA PRO A 235 1.33 -14.96 -1.31
C PRO A 235 1.78 -14.52 -2.71
N ARG A 236 3.10 -14.47 -2.95
CA ARG A 236 3.62 -14.31 -4.31
C ARG A 236 3.11 -15.49 -5.13
N ASP A 237 2.34 -15.20 -6.18
CA ASP A 237 1.62 -16.20 -6.94
C ASP A 237 2.48 -16.80 -8.05
N SER A 238 2.13 -18.02 -8.45
CA SER A 238 2.74 -18.69 -9.62
C SER A 238 2.27 -18.08 -10.94
N HIS A 239 1.21 -17.28 -10.91
CA HIS A 239 0.57 -16.70 -12.08
C HIS A 239 1.09 -15.31 -12.41
N GLU A 240 2.08 -14.84 -11.65
CA GLU A 240 2.71 -13.52 -11.74
C GLU A 240 1.70 -12.37 -11.53
N ALA A 241 2.00 -11.51 -10.56
CA ALA A 241 1.45 -10.16 -10.42
C ALA A 241 0.05 -9.97 -9.78
N GLN A 242 -0.59 -10.94 -9.11
CA GLN A 242 -1.91 -10.67 -8.46
C GLN A 242 -1.90 -9.46 -7.51
N VAL A 243 -1.00 -9.47 -6.51
CA VAL A 243 -0.81 -8.34 -5.59
C VAL A 243 -0.26 -7.11 -6.32
N GLN A 244 0.60 -7.29 -7.32
CA GLN A 244 1.10 -6.18 -8.14
C GLN A 244 -0.02 -5.45 -8.87
N PHE A 245 -1.01 -6.17 -9.44
CA PHE A 245 -2.18 -5.57 -10.05
C PHE A 245 -3.02 -4.79 -9.03
N ALA A 246 -3.21 -5.31 -7.82
CA ALA A 246 -3.89 -4.55 -6.76
C ALA A 246 -3.19 -3.22 -6.48
N LEU A 247 -1.85 -3.23 -6.39
CA LEU A 247 -1.02 -2.05 -6.14
C LEU A 247 -1.02 -1.06 -7.32
N GLU A 248 -0.93 -1.54 -8.56
CA GLU A 248 -1.04 -0.72 -9.78
C GLU A 248 -2.43 -0.07 -9.92
N ARG A 249 -3.49 -0.75 -9.47
CA ARG A 249 -4.85 -0.18 -9.40
C ARG A 249 -5.01 0.89 -8.31
N GLY A 250 -4.08 0.93 -7.35
CA GLY A 250 -4.11 1.84 -6.21
C GLY A 250 -4.91 1.33 -5.01
N VAL A 251 -4.93 0.01 -4.82
CA VAL A 251 -5.58 -0.69 -3.70
C VAL A 251 -4.51 -1.09 -2.66
N PRO A 252 -4.74 -0.89 -1.35
CA PRO A 252 -3.77 -1.31 -0.34
C PRO A 252 -3.60 -2.83 -0.33
N ALA A 253 -2.36 -3.28 -0.54
CA ALA A 253 -2.02 -4.69 -0.51
C ALA A 253 -0.56 -4.92 -0.09
N VAL A 254 -0.26 -6.13 0.40
CA VAL A 254 1.10 -6.62 0.65
C VAL A 254 1.24 -8.07 0.21
N ILE A 255 2.47 -8.50 -0.06
CA ILE A 255 2.77 -9.91 -0.24
C ILE A 255 2.84 -10.56 1.15
N GLY A 256 2.07 -11.61 1.37
CA GLY A 256 2.03 -12.28 2.67
C GLY A 256 1.19 -13.54 2.68
N VAL A 257 1.30 -14.32 3.74
CA VAL A 257 0.55 -15.56 3.92
C VAL A 257 0.19 -15.73 5.39
N LEU A 258 -0.90 -16.45 5.66
CA LEU A 258 -1.15 -17.05 6.98
C LEU A 258 -0.48 -18.44 6.97
N GLY A 259 0.74 -18.51 7.49
CA GLY A 259 1.53 -19.73 7.57
C GLY A 259 1.74 -20.16 9.01
N THR A 260 2.88 -19.78 9.58
CA THR A 260 3.29 -20.06 10.96
C THR A 260 3.68 -18.80 11.73
N ILE A 261 3.91 -17.66 11.08
CA ILE A 261 4.26 -16.38 11.70
C ILE A 261 3.01 -15.50 11.89
N LYS A 262 2.94 -14.77 13.02
CA LYS A 262 1.87 -13.79 13.32
C LYS A 262 1.84 -12.69 12.25
N LEU A 263 0.65 -12.18 11.94
CA LEU A 263 0.52 -11.05 11.06
C LEU A 263 1.15 -9.80 11.69
N PRO A 264 1.81 -8.94 10.90
CA PRO A 264 2.51 -7.74 11.36
C PRO A 264 1.55 -6.58 11.69
N TYR A 265 0.41 -6.91 12.32
CA TYR A 265 -0.61 -5.98 12.77
C TYR A 265 -0.79 -6.12 14.28
N PRO A 266 -1.14 -5.03 14.99
CA PRO A 266 -1.44 -5.07 16.40
C PRO A 266 -2.71 -5.88 16.64
N SER A 267 -2.90 -6.33 17.87
CA SER A 267 -4.18 -6.86 18.30
C SER A 267 -5.29 -5.80 18.09
N ARG A 268 -6.52 -6.26 17.79
CA ARG A 268 -7.70 -5.40 17.63
C ARG A 268 -7.49 -4.29 16.55
N ALA A 269 -6.79 -4.62 15.47
CA ALA A 269 -6.51 -3.75 14.33
C ALA A 269 -7.70 -3.56 13.37
N PHE A 270 -8.56 -4.56 13.18
CA PHE A 270 -9.58 -4.54 12.13
C PHE A 270 -11.01 -4.60 12.68
N ASP A 271 -11.92 -3.90 12.01
CA ASP A 271 -13.36 -3.95 12.30
C ASP A 271 -14.05 -5.12 11.56
N MET A 272 -13.42 -5.59 10.48
CA MET A 272 -13.89 -6.71 9.67
C MET A 272 -12.72 -7.51 9.10
N ALA A 273 -12.86 -8.83 9.01
CA ALA A 273 -11.94 -9.71 8.30
C ALA A 273 -12.70 -10.54 7.26
N HIS A 274 -12.08 -10.78 6.12
CA HIS A 274 -12.72 -11.40 4.96
C HIS A 274 -11.81 -12.45 4.32
N CYS A 275 -12.42 -13.56 3.90
CA CYS A 275 -11.85 -14.57 3.04
C CYS A 275 -12.87 -15.00 2.00
N SER A 276 -12.47 -15.00 0.72
CA SER A 276 -13.28 -15.52 -0.37
C SER A 276 -12.48 -16.55 -1.17
N ARG A 277 -12.76 -17.84 -0.93
CA ARG A 277 -11.96 -18.98 -1.45
C ARG A 277 -10.45 -18.80 -1.29
N CYS A 278 -10.00 -18.30 -0.13
CA CYS A 278 -8.60 -18.00 0.13
C CYS A 278 -7.70 -19.23 0.28
N LEU A 279 -8.26 -20.46 0.24
CA LEU A 279 -7.54 -21.74 0.38
C LEU A 279 -6.78 -21.89 1.71
N ILE A 280 -7.22 -21.17 2.74
CA ILE A 280 -6.71 -21.30 4.11
C ILE A 280 -7.50 -22.41 4.80
N PRO A 281 -6.85 -23.44 5.34
CA PRO A 281 -7.53 -24.50 6.08
C PRO A 281 -7.88 -24.00 7.49
N TRP A 282 -8.91 -23.18 7.61
CA TRP A 282 -9.27 -22.46 8.85
C TRP A 282 -9.43 -23.35 10.08
N GLY A 283 -9.96 -24.56 9.90
CA GLY A 283 -10.13 -25.55 10.97
C GLY A 283 -8.94 -26.48 11.23
N ALA A 284 -7.83 -26.34 10.51
CA ALA A 284 -6.62 -27.13 10.71
C ALA A 284 -5.72 -26.53 11.81
N ASN A 285 -4.71 -27.31 12.25
CA ASN A 285 -3.72 -26.91 13.26
C ASN A 285 -4.38 -26.29 14.50
N ASP A 286 -5.39 -26.99 15.02
CA ASP A 286 -6.18 -26.56 16.20
C ASP A 286 -6.81 -25.17 16.09
N GLY A 287 -7.04 -24.69 14.86
CA GLY A 287 -7.67 -23.40 14.60
C GLY A 287 -6.75 -22.20 14.70
N ILE A 288 -5.43 -22.41 14.64
CA ILE A 288 -4.40 -21.36 14.79
C ILE A 288 -4.63 -20.14 13.89
N TYR A 289 -5.10 -20.34 12.65
CA TYR A 289 -5.39 -19.26 11.71
C TYR A 289 -6.59 -18.41 12.15
N MET A 290 -7.62 -19.06 12.71
CA MET A 290 -8.77 -18.35 13.26
C MET A 290 -8.41 -17.60 14.54
N MET A 291 -7.50 -18.15 15.36
CA MET A 291 -6.97 -17.47 16.55
C MET A 291 -6.17 -16.22 16.17
N GLU A 292 -5.38 -16.28 15.10
CA GLU A 292 -4.66 -15.11 14.60
C GLU A 292 -5.61 -14.04 14.02
N VAL A 293 -6.66 -14.45 13.30
CA VAL A 293 -7.73 -13.52 12.89
C VAL A 293 -8.44 -12.94 14.12
N ASP A 294 -8.71 -13.74 15.14
CA ASP A 294 -9.32 -13.28 16.39
C ASP A 294 -8.47 -12.23 17.09
N ARG A 295 -7.15 -12.43 17.16
CA ARG A 295 -6.20 -11.48 17.74
C ARG A 295 -6.31 -10.10 17.08
N VAL A 296 -6.29 -10.06 15.75
CA VAL A 296 -6.32 -8.79 14.99
C VAL A 296 -7.74 -8.22 14.83
N LEU A 297 -8.79 -9.00 15.06
CA LEU A 297 -10.18 -8.55 14.98
C LEU A 297 -10.64 -7.92 16.29
N ARG A 298 -11.26 -6.74 16.20
CA ARG A 298 -11.83 -6.04 17.36
C ARG A 298 -13.01 -6.80 17.96
N PRO A 299 -13.24 -6.71 19.28
CA PRO A 299 -14.53 -7.05 19.88
C PRO A 299 -15.68 -6.34 19.13
N GLY A 300 -16.74 -7.07 18.80
CA GLY A 300 -17.85 -6.58 17.97
C GLY A 300 -17.59 -6.62 16.46
N GLY A 301 -16.35 -6.90 16.03
CA GLY A 301 -15.96 -7.01 14.63
C GLY A 301 -16.51 -8.26 13.95
N TYR A 302 -16.45 -8.28 12.62
CA TYR A 302 -17.08 -9.32 11.79
C TYR A 302 -16.05 -10.15 11.05
N TRP A 303 -16.32 -11.45 10.91
CA TRP A 303 -15.58 -12.32 10.00
C TRP A 303 -16.50 -12.86 8.92
N VAL A 304 -16.12 -12.65 7.66
CA VAL A 304 -16.87 -13.08 6.48
C VAL A 304 -16.08 -14.17 5.77
N LEU A 305 -16.65 -15.37 5.67
CA LEU A 305 -16.09 -16.49 4.89
C LEU A 305 -17.01 -16.78 3.72
N SER A 306 -16.45 -16.86 2.51
CA SER A 306 -17.18 -17.20 1.30
C SER A 306 -16.52 -18.30 0.47
N GLY A 307 -17.34 -19.22 -0.03
CA GLY A 307 -16.94 -20.43 -0.74
C GLY A 307 -16.82 -21.66 0.17
N PRO A 308 -16.12 -22.72 -0.27
CA PRO A 308 -15.98 -23.93 0.51
C PRO A 308 -15.42 -23.64 1.92
N PRO A 309 -15.96 -24.26 2.98
CA PRO A 309 -17.00 -25.30 2.95
C PRO A 309 -18.45 -24.77 3.03
N ILE A 310 -18.69 -23.47 3.07
CA ILE A 310 -20.02 -22.91 3.32
C ILE A 310 -21.03 -23.29 2.24
N ASN A 311 -22.20 -23.82 2.64
CA ASN A 311 -23.22 -24.33 1.73
C ASN A 311 -22.76 -25.54 0.88
N TRP A 312 -21.87 -26.38 1.44
CA TRP A 312 -21.40 -27.62 0.82
C TRP A 312 -22.53 -28.58 0.41
N LYS A 313 -23.67 -28.60 1.12
CA LYS A 313 -24.82 -29.47 0.84
C LYS A 313 -25.32 -29.34 -0.59
N VAL A 314 -25.23 -28.13 -1.16
CA VAL A 314 -25.63 -27.82 -2.53
C VAL A 314 -24.46 -27.98 -3.51
N ASN A 315 -23.26 -27.55 -3.11
CA ASN A 315 -22.16 -27.29 -4.04
C ASN A 315 -21.06 -28.36 -4.13
N TYR A 316 -21.06 -29.38 -3.26
CA TYR A 316 -19.99 -30.39 -3.21
C TYR A 316 -19.67 -31.02 -4.57
N LYS A 317 -20.69 -31.28 -5.42
CA LYS A 317 -20.50 -31.81 -6.78
C LYS A 317 -19.73 -30.86 -7.68
N ALA A 318 -20.10 -29.57 -7.66
CA ALA A 318 -19.45 -28.54 -8.48
C ALA A 318 -18.00 -28.30 -8.06
N TRP A 319 -17.70 -28.49 -6.77
CA TRP A 319 -16.34 -28.37 -6.24
C TRP A 319 -15.51 -29.64 -6.34
N GLN A 320 -16.10 -30.75 -6.79
CA GLN A 320 -15.43 -32.05 -6.89
C GLN A 320 -14.78 -32.48 -5.57
N ARG A 321 -15.46 -32.23 -4.45
CA ARG A 321 -15.00 -32.58 -3.10
C ARG A 321 -16.00 -33.51 -2.40
N PRO A 322 -15.53 -34.46 -1.57
CA PRO A 322 -16.41 -35.32 -0.77
C PRO A 322 -17.28 -34.50 0.19
N LYS A 323 -18.51 -34.99 0.46
CA LYS A 323 -19.43 -34.31 1.38
C LYS A 323 -18.89 -34.33 2.79
N GLU A 324 -18.33 -35.46 3.18
CA GLU A 324 -17.83 -35.78 4.50
C GLU A 324 -16.68 -34.82 4.86
N ASP A 325 -15.76 -34.60 3.92
CA ASP A 325 -14.65 -33.65 4.09
C ASP A 325 -15.15 -32.21 4.29
N LEU A 326 -16.11 -31.77 3.47
CA LEU A 326 -16.65 -30.40 3.56
C LEU A 326 -17.48 -30.19 4.83
N GLN A 327 -18.27 -31.21 5.20
CA GLN A 327 -19.04 -31.20 6.44
C GLN A 327 -18.12 -31.10 7.65
N GLU A 328 -17.06 -31.90 7.67
CA GLU A 328 -16.07 -31.90 8.74
C GLU A 328 -15.29 -30.57 8.80
N GLU A 329 -14.91 -30.01 7.64
CA GLU A 329 -14.26 -28.71 7.55
C GLU A 329 -15.14 -27.59 8.13
N GLN A 330 -16.43 -27.54 7.77
CA GLN A 330 -17.37 -26.56 8.33
C GLN A 330 -17.60 -26.80 9.83
N ARG A 331 -17.73 -28.07 10.27
CA ARG A 331 -17.91 -28.41 11.69
C ARG A 331 -16.74 -27.89 12.54
N LYS A 332 -15.49 -28.12 12.11
CA LYS A 332 -14.31 -27.63 12.81
C LYS A 332 -14.29 -26.10 12.92
N ILE A 333 -14.60 -25.40 11.82
CA ILE A 333 -14.69 -23.93 11.81
C ILE A 333 -15.72 -23.45 12.84
N GLU A 334 -16.90 -24.08 12.88
CA GLU A 334 -17.96 -23.70 13.83
C GLU A 334 -17.59 -23.99 15.30
N GLU A 335 -16.88 -25.09 15.56
CA GLU A 335 -16.37 -25.42 16.90
C GLU A 335 -15.32 -24.42 17.38
N ILE A 336 -14.38 -24.05 16.51
CA ILE A 336 -13.36 -23.03 16.82
C ILE A 336 -14.02 -21.66 17.00
N ALA A 337 -14.95 -21.28 16.12
CA ALA A 337 -15.72 -20.04 16.26
C ALA A 337 -16.44 -19.99 17.62
N LYS A 338 -17.03 -21.10 18.07
CA LYS A 338 -17.65 -21.19 19.40
C LYS A 338 -16.63 -21.00 20.53
N LYS A 339 -15.45 -21.62 20.45
CA LYS A 339 -14.34 -21.44 21.43
C LYS A 339 -13.84 -19.99 21.48
N LEU A 340 -13.82 -19.31 20.34
CA LEU A 340 -13.45 -17.90 20.21
C LEU A 340 -14.58 -16.93 20.56
N CYS A 341 -15.74 -17.43 21.02
CA CYS A 341 -16.93 -16.63 21.32
C CYS A 341 -17.41 -15.80 20.11
N TRP A 342 -17.43 -16.41 18.93
CA TRP A 342 -18.01 -15.82 17.74
C TRP A 342 -19.43 -16.34 17.52
N GLU A 343 -20.34 -15.42 17.22
CA GLU A 343 -21.74 -15.74 16.92
C GLU A 343 -21.97 -15.71 15.42
N LYS A 344 -22.53 -16.78 14.85
CA LYS A 344 -22.93 -16.79 13.44
C LYS A 344 -24.17 -15.90 13.25
N ARG A 345 -24.01 -14.80 12.54
CA ARG A 345 -25.07 -13.80 12.28
C ARG A 345 -25.89 -14.13 11.04
N SER A 346 -25.25 -14.75 10.04
CA SER A 346 -25.90 -15.10 8.79
C SER A 346 -25.16 -16.25 8.10
N GLU A 347 -25.92 -17.11 7.43
CA GLU A 347 -25.42 -18.06 6.43
C GLU A 347 -26.41 -18.07 5.27
N LYS A 348 -25.98 -17.54 4.12
CA LYS A 348 -26.83 -17.38 2.94
C LYS A 348 -26.02 -17.64 1.69
N ALA A 349 -26.50 -18.57 0.85
CA ALA A 349 -25.75 -19.08 -0.28
C ALA A 349 -24.35 -19.53 0.17
N GLU A 350 -23.29 -19.23 -0.58
CA GLU A 350 -21.92 -19.63 -0.24
C GLU A 350 -21.23 -18.70 0.77
N MET A 351 -21.97 -17.89 1.54
CA MET A 351 -21.41 -16.91 2.47
C MET A 351 -21.92 -17.12 3.88
N ALA A 352 -21.01 -17.10 4.84
CA ALA A 352 -21.31 -17.07 6.27
C ALA A 352 -20.61 -15.88 6.94
N ILE A 353 -21.31 -15.27 7.88
CA ILE A 353 -20.87 -14.09 8.62
C ILE A 353 -20.94 -14.41 10.11
N TRP A 354 -19.80 -14.25 10.80
CA TRP A 354 -19.69 -14.31 12.25
C TRP A 354 -19.40 -12.93 12.82
N GLN A 355 -19.77 -12.74 14.08
CA GLN A 355 -19.42 -11.56 14.85
C GLN A 355 -18.74 -11.97 16.15
N LYS A 356 -17.58 -11.36 16.44
CA LYS A 356 -16.89 -11.51 17.71
C LYS A 356 -17.68 -10.80 18.81
N VAL A 357 -17.99 -11.50 19.90
CA VAL A 357 -18.79 -10.93 20.99
C VAL A 357 -18.08 -9.73 21.66
N VAL A 358 -18.87 -8.73 22.06
CA VAL A 358 -18.37 -7.51 22.72
C VAL A 358 -18.15 -7.73 24.23
N ASP A 359 -19.02 -8.53 24.86
CA ASP A 359 -18.94 -8.89 26.27
C ASP A 359 -17.86 -9.95 26.52
N THR A 360 -16.69 -9.48 26.95
CA THR A 360 -15.54 -10.33 27.26
C THR A 360 -15.74 -11.15 28.52
N GLU A 361 -16.58 -10.74 29.48
CA GLU A 361 -16.81 -11.51 30.71
C GLU A 361 -17.67 -12.75 30.48
N SER A 362 -18.76 -12.60 29.71
CA SER A 362 -19.59 -13.75 29.27
C SER A 362 -18.78 -14.73 28.43
N CYS A 363 -17.85 -14.21 27.61
CA CYS A 363 -16.94 -15.05 26.85
C CYS A 363 -15.96 -15.79 27.75
N GLN A 364 -15.34 -15.10 28.70
CA GLN A 364 -14.34 -15.69 29.59
C GLN A 364 -14.94 -16.83 30.43
N ARG A 365 -16.15 -16.66 30.98
CA ARG A 365 -16.86 -17.75 31.67
C ARG A 365 -17.09 -18.97 30.78
N ARG A 366 -17.48 -18.76 29.51
CA ARG A 366 -17.65 -19.85 28.53
C ARG A 366 -16.33 -20.54 28.20
N GLN A 367 -15.22 -19.81 28.22
CA GLN A 367 -13.89 -20.32 27.93
C GLN A 367 -13.33 -21.14 29.11
N ASP A 368 -13.60 -20.70 30.35
CA ASP A 368 -13.28 -21.45 31.56
C ASP A 368 -13.99 -22.81 31.60
N ASP A 369 -15.27 -22.85 31.18
CA ASP A 369 -16.06 -24.09 31.08
C ASP A 369 -15.60 -25.03 29.95
N SER A 370 -14.83 -24.54 28.97
CA SER A 370 -14.46 -25.28 27.75
C SER A 370 -12.97 -25.57 27.61
N SER A 371 -12.20 -25.43 28.71
CA SER A 371 -10.76 -25.72 28.81
C SER A 371 -9.92 -25.09 27.69
N VAL A 372 -10.21 -23.82 27.37
CA VAL A 372 -9.49 -23.04 26.35
C VAL A 372 -8.08 -22.67 26.84
N GLU A 373 -7.06 -22.94 26.04
CA GLU A 373 -5.68 -22.51 26.31
C GLU A 373 -5.51 -21.03 25.95
N PHE A 374 -5.02 -20.24 26.91
CA PHE A 374 -4.69 -18.83 26.70
C PHE A 374 -3.21 -18.63 26.46
N CYS A 375 -2.87 -17.66 25.61
CA CYS A 375 -1.48 -17.37 25.29
C CYS A 375 -0.72 -16.83 26.52
N LYS A 376 0.52 -17.29 26.70
CA LYS A 376 1.36 -16.91 27.86
C LYS A 376 1.91 -15.49 27.77
N SER A 377 2.14 -15.00 26.54
CA SER A 377 2.63 -13.63 26.33
C SER A 377 1.61 -12.62 26.86
N SER A 378 2.07 -11.67 27.68
CA SER A 378 1.27 -10.53 28.09
C SER A 378 1.13 -9.47 27.00
N ASP A 379 2.05 -9.45 26.02
CA ASP A 379 2.02 -8.51 24.91
C ASP A 379 1.48 -9.21 23.65
N ALA A 380 0.28 -8.81 23.25
CA ALA A 380 -0.39 -9.30 22.05
C ALA A 380 0.05 -8.59 20.75
N ASP A 381 0.82 -7.49 20.89
CA ASP A 381 1.31 -6.67 19.80
C ASP A 381 2.79 -6.96 19.49
N ASP A 382 3.48 -7.79 20.29
CA ASP A 382 4.77 -8.39 19.95
C ASP A 382 4.59 -9.49 18.88
N VAL A 383 4.76 -9.10 17.61
CA VAL A 383 4.42 -9.94 16.45
C VAL A 383 5.56 -10.15 15.45
N TRP A 384 6.59 -9.31 15.45
CA TRP A 384 7.63 -9.35 14.42
C TRP A 384 8.45 -10.65 14.50
N TYR A 385 8.39 -11.47 13.44
CA TYR A 385 8.93 -12.84 13.38
C TYR A 385 8.50 -13.78 14.52
N LYS A 386 7.38 -13.49 15.19
CA LYS A 386 6.84 -14.37 16.24
C LYS A 386 5.98 -15.45 15.60
N LYS A 387 6.17 -16.69 16.03
CA LYS A 387 5.30 -17.79 15.63
C LYS A 387 3.90 -17.59 16.18
N MET A 388 2.90 -17.96 15.40
CA MET A 388 1.55 -18.15 15.89
C MET A 388 1.54 -19.31 16.89
N GLU A 389 0.60 -19.25 17.81
CA GLU A 389 0.42 -20.22 18.88
C GLU A 389 -1.04 -20.68 18.86
N ALA A 390 -1.30 -21.95 19.15
CA ALA A 390 -2.65 -22.52 19.21
C ALA A 390 -3.35 -22.16 20.54
N CYS A 391 -3.42 -20.86 20.84
CA CYS A 391 -3.99 -20.32 22.06
C CYS A 391 -4.82 -19.06 21.78
N VAL A 392 -5.75 -18.75 22.68
CA VAL A 392 -6.56 -17.54 22.60
C VAL A 392 -5.81 -16.37 23.23
N THR A 393 -5.76 -15.26 22.50
CA THR A 393 -5.16 -14.01 23.02
C THR A 393 -6.07 -13.44 24.11
N PRO A 394 -5.56 -13.19 25.33
CA PRO A 394 -6.37 -12.61 26.40
C PRO A 394 -6.93 -11.25 26.02
N SER A 395 -8.20 -10.99 26.40
CA SER A 395 -8.75 -9.64 26.29
C SER A 395 -8.13 -8.73 27.36
N PRO A 396 -7.71 -7.50 27.02
CA PRO A 396 -7.17 -6.58 28.01
C PRO A 396 -8.24 -6.23 29.07
N LYS A 397 -7.82 -6.12 30.34
CA LYS A 397 -8.69 -5.84 31.50
C LYS A 397 -9.30 -4.43 31.51
N VAL A 398 -8.78 -3.51 30.69
CA VAL A 398 -9.28 -2.14 30.62
C VAL A 398 -10.48 -2.09 29.70
N SER A 399 -11.55 -1.40 30.13
CA SER A 399 -12.79 -1.26 29.38
C SER A 399 -12.50 -0.93 27.92
N ASN A 400 -13.09 -1.71 27.02
CA ASN A 400 -13.12 -1.45 25.60
C ASN A 400 -13.78 -0.08 25.39
N GLY A 401 -12.97 0.99 25.33
CA GLY A 401 -13.47 2.30 24.94
C GLY A 401 -14.09 2.18 23.56
N ASN A 402 -15.40 2.37 23.46
CA ASN A 402 -16.09 2.34 22.18
C ASN A 402 -15.43 3.35 21.23
N LEU A 403 -14.94 2.86 20.09
CA LEU A 403 -14.38 3.73 19.08
C LEU A 403 -15.48 4.59 18.50
N THR A 404 -15.18 5.88 18.33
CA THR A 404 -16.06 6.78 17.61
C THR A 404 -16.15 6.34 16.14
N ALA A 405 -17.29 6.57 15.50
CA ALA A 405 -17.47 6.25 14.09
C ALA A 405 -16.57 7.16 13.22
N PHE A 406 -16.09 6.63 12.10
CA PHE A 406 -15.39 7.42 11.09
C PHE A 406 -16.40 8.38 10.40
N PRO A 407 -16.04 9.65 10.11
CA PRO A 407 -14.70 10.25 10.11
C PRO A 407 -14.23 10.84 11.43
N SER A 408 -15.11 11.04 12.42
CA SER A 408 -14.73 11.63 13.72
C SER A 408 -13.62 10.85 14.43
N ARG A 409 -13.60 9.53 14.22
CA ARG A 409 -12.53 8.60 14.64
C ARG A 409 -11.12 9.08 14.34
N LEU A 410 -10.92 9.79 13.22
CA LEU A 410 -9.60 10.17 12.74
C LEU A 410 -8.82 11.09 13.71
N TYR A 411 -9.55 11.91 14.48
CA TYR A 411 -8.99 12.90 15.40
C TYR A 411 -9.45 12.72 16.85
N ALA A 412 -10.37 11.79 17.12
CA ALA A 412 -10.71 11.40 18.48
C ALA A 412 -9.47 10.86 19.22
N VAL A 413 -9.42 11.04 20.55
CA VAL A 413 -8.35 10.46 21.36
C VAL A 413 -8.54 8.94 21.39
N PRO A 414 -7.57 8.15 20.91
CA PRO A 414 -7.66 6.69 20.91
C PRO A 414 -7.78 6.12 22.32
N PRO A 415 -8.66 5.12 22.56
CA PRO A 415 -8.82 4.47 23.85
C PRO A 415 -7.51 4.06 24.53
N ARG A 416 -6.52 3.53 23.79
CA ARG A 416 -5.23 3.13 24.41
C ARG A 416 -4.40 4.30 24.94
N ILE A 417 -4.59 5.50 24.38
CA ILE A 417 -3.96 6.73 24.88
C ILE A 417 -4.72 7.20 26.11
N ALA A 418 -6.06 7.21 26.04
CA ALA A 418 -6.92 7.60 27.16
C ALA A 418 -6.73 6.69 28.40
N SER A 419 -6.43 5.40 28.21
CA SER A 419 -6.14 4.45 29.28
C SER A 419 -4.70 4.50 29.81
N GLY A 420 -3.81 5.30 29.20
CA GLY A 420 -2.39 5.35 29.55
C GLY A 420 -1.62 4.08 29.15
N SER A 421 -2.13 3.29 28.20
CA SER A 421 -1.49 2.05 27.74
C SER A 421 -0.36 2.30 26.72
N VAL A 422 -0.15 3.54 26.29
CA VAL A 422 0.97 3.95 25.44
C VAL A 422 1.95 4.77 26.28
N PRO A 423 3.09 4.19 26.67
CA PRO A 423 4.09 4.91 27.47
C PRO A 423 4.51 6.21 26.78
N GLY A 424 4.56 7.30 27.55
CA GLY A 424 5.01 8.61 27.07
C GLY A 424 4.01 9.40 26.22
N VAL A 425 2.80 8.88 25.96
CA VAL A 425 1.78 9.57 25.15
C VAL A 425 0.52 9.83 25.96
N SER A 426 0.25 11.10 26.24
CA SER A 426 -1.01 11.58 26.84
C SER A 426 -1.98 12.11 25.79
N SER A 427 -3.23 12.34 26.20
CA SER A 427 -4.25 13.00 25.37
C SER A 427 -3.79 14.37 24.85
N GLU A 428 -3.08 15.14 25.68
CA GLU A 428 -2.54 16.46 25.35
C GLU A 428 -1.46 16.35 24.27
N THR A 429 -0.47 15.48 24.49
CA THR A 429 0.62 15.26 23.53
C THR A 429 0.12 14.76 22.18
N TYR A 430 -0.94 13.93 22.17
CA TYR A 430 -1.61 13.50 20.94
C TYR A 430 -2.27 14.67 20.19
N GLN A 431 -2.90 15.60 20.90
CA GLN A 431 -3.51 16.78 20.27
C GLN A 431 -2.45 17.77 19.76
N GLU A 432 -1.33 17.90 20.46
CA GLU A 432 -0.18 18.69 20.01
C GLU A 432 0.46 18.11 18.75
N ASP A 433 0.67 16.80 18.71
CA ASP A 433 1.19 16.09 17.53
C ASP A 433 0.27 16.29 16.31
N ASN A 434 -1.05 16.20 16.49
CA ASN A 434 -2.01 16.51 15.43
C ASN A 434 -1.91 17.96 14.91
N LYS A 435 -1.72 18.94 15.79
CA LYS A 435 -1.54 20.34 15.40
C LYS A 435 -0.21 20.54 14.66
N LYS A 436 0.86 19.91 15.15
CA LYS A 436 2.19 19.92 14.53
C LYS A 436 2.14 19.36 13.11
N TRP A 437 1.53 18.20 12.90
CA TRP A 437 1.42 17.60 11.57
C TRP A 437 0.57 18.38 10.59
N LYS A 438 -0.52 19.02 11.06
CA LYS A 438 -1.29 19.94 10.21
C LYS A 438 -0.42 21.09 9.70
N LYS A 439 0.43 21.66 10.57
CA LYS A 439 1.37 22.72 10.20
C LYS A 439 2.41 22.23 9.19
N HIS A 440 3.05 21.09 9.45
CA HIS A 440 4.02 20.47 8.55
C HIS A 440 3.44 20.22 7.16
N VAL A 441 2.23 19.64 7.09
CA VAL A 441 1.56 19.35 5.81
C VAL A 441 1.19 20.63 5.06
N ILE A 442 0.79 21.70 5.74
CA ILE A 442 0.57 23.01 5.10
C ILE A 442 1.87 23.52 4.45
N ALA A 443 3.02 23.35 5.11
CA ALA A 443 4.31 23.71 4.54
C ALA A 443 4.64 22.83 3.32
N TYR A 444 4.46 21.51 3.44
CA TYR A 444 4.69 20.58 2.33
C TYR A 444 3.87 20.91 1.09
N ARG A 445 2.59 21.31 1.24
CA ARG A 445 1.73 21.73 0.12
C ARG A 445 2.27 22.94 -0.63
N LYS A 446 2.95 23.87 0.05
CA LYS A 446 3.56 25.04 -0.60
C LYS A 446 4.73 24.63 -1.50
N ILE A 447 5.48 23.60 -1.09
CA ILE A 447 6.69 23.15 -1.79
C ILE A 447 6.33 22.14 -2.89
N ASN A 448 5.43 21.20 -2.61
CA ASN A 448 4.97 20.15 -3.51
C ASN A 448 3.45 20.27 -3.73
N ARG A 449 3.06 21.08 -4.72
CA ARG A 449 1.65 21.32 -5.08
C ARG A 449 0.92 20.07 -5.58
N LEU A 450 1.64 18.97 -5.89
CA LEU A 450 1.00 17.73 -6.33
C LEU A 450 0.30 16.96 -5.21
N LEU A 451 0.61 17.26 -3.93
CA LEU A 451 -0.01 16.60 -2.78
C LEU A 451 -1.55 16.62 -2.84
N ASP A 452 -2.15 17.73 -3.27
CA ASP A 452 -3.62 17.86 -3.34
C ASP A 452 -4.18 17.59 -4.76
N SER A 453 -3.31 17.33 -5.74
CA SER A 453 -3.72 17.17 -7.14
C SER A 453 -4.42 15.84 -7.44
N GLY A 454 -4.27 14.84 -6.57
CA GLY A 454 -4.66 13.45 -6.83
C GLY A 454 -3.63 12.64 -7.62
N ARG A 455 -2.43 13.20 -7.89
CA ARG A 455 -1.30 12.48 -8.50
C ARG A 455 -0.76 11.39 -7.60
N TYR A 456 -0.71 11.62 -6.29
CA TYR A 456 -0.26 10.62 -5.32
C TYR A 456 -1.46 9.85 -4.78
N ARG A 457 -1.49 8.54 -5.03
CA ARG A 457 -2.54 7.63 -4.55
C ARG A 457 -1.98 6.70 -3.49
N ASN A 458 -0.89 6.01 -3.81
CA ASN A 458 -0.21 5.08 -2.93
C ASN A 458 0.89 5.84 -2.19
N ILE A 459 0.67 6.14 -0.92
CA ILE A 459 1.64 6.87 -0.10
C ILE A 459 2.19 5.92 0.97
N MET A 460 3.48 6.01 1.24
CA MET A 460 4.11 5.29 2.34
C MET A 460 4.66 6.30 3.34
N ASP A 461 4.33 6.11 4.62
CA ASP A 461 4.96 6.82 5.72
C ASP A 461 5.84 5.83 6.48
N MET A 462 7.15 5.98 6.33
CA MET A 462 8.12 4.98 6.79
C MET A 462 8.33 5.00 8.31
N ASN A 463 7.96 6.09 8.98
CA ASN A 463 8.03 6.23 10.43
C ASN A 463 6.80 7.02 10.91
N ALA A 464 5.66 6.34 10.95
CA ALA A 464 4.37 7.01 11.06
C ALA A 464 4.04 7.59 12.44
N GLY A 465 4.77 7.19 13.50
CA GLY A 465 4.47 7.59 14.86
C GLY A 465 2.99 7.37 15.21
N LEU A 466 2.26 8.44 15.55
CA LEU A 466 0.83 8.39 15.90
C LEU A 466 -0.11 8.38 14.67
N GLY A 467 0.41 8.29 13.46
CA GLY A 467 -0.35 8.34 12.20
C GLY A 467 -0.88 9.73 11.83
N SER A 468 -0.34 10.78 12.46
CA SER A 468 -0.84 12.15 12.32
C SER A 468 -0.52 12.79 10.97
N PHE A 469 0.58 12.38 10.31
CA PHE A 469 0.84 12.74 8.92
C PHE A 469 -0.31 12.26 8.02
N ALA A 470 -0.61 10.96 8.06
CA ALA A 470 -1.71 10.37 7.29
C ALA A 470 -3.07 10.99 7.61
N ALA A 471 -3.34 11.30 8.87
CA ALA A 471 -4.55 12.01 9.26
C ALA A 471 -4.64 13.44 8.68
N ALA A 472 -3.52 14.17 8.62
CA ALA A 472 -3.46 15.52 8.10
C ALA A 472 -3.59 15.60 6.56
N ILE A 473 -3.27 14.50 5.85
CA ILE A 473 -3.45 14.39 4.39
C ILE A 473 -4.66 13.55 3.96
N ASP A 474 -5.49 13.08 4.90
CA ASP A 474 -6.63 12.19 4.61
C ASP A 474 -7.53 12.75 3.50
N SER A 475 -7.84 11.89 2.52
CA SER A 475 -8.64 12.24 1.36
C SER A 475 -9.17 10.98 0.68
N SER A 476 -10.32 11.09 0.02
CA SER A 476 -10.90 9.99 -0.78
C SER A 476 -10.05 9.57 -1.99
N LYS A 477 -9.02 10.36 -2.34
CA LYS A 477 -8.15 10.13 -3.49
C LYS A 477 -6.87 9.35 -3.16
N LEU A 478 -6.49 9.22 -1.90
CA LEU A 478 -5.20 8.63 -1.50
C LEU A 478 -5.35 7.63 -0.34
N TRP A 479 -4.33 6.83 -0.11
CA TRP A 479 -4.19 6.01 1.08
C TRP A 479 -2.74 6.02 1.54
N VAL A 480 -2.53 5.79 2.83
CA VAL A 480 -1.19 5.78 3.42
C VAL A 480 -0.93 4.41 4.04
N MET A 481 0.16 3.77 3.62
CA MET A 481 0.77 2.68 4.37
C MET A 481 1.56 3.30 5.52
N ASN A 482 1.00 3.25 6.73
CA ASN A 482 1.67 3.78 7.91
C ASN A 482 2.58 2.71 8.52
N VAL A 483 3.89 2.87 8.40
CA VAL A 483 4.84 1.91 8.95
C VAL A 483 5.29 2.36 10.33
N VAL A 484 5.23 1.44 11.30
CA VAL A 484 5.85 1.63 12.61
C VAL A 484 7.10 0.75 12.67
N PRO A 485 8.30 1.36 12.64
CA PRO A 485 9.55 0.63 12.74
C PRO A 485 9.60 -0.26 13.98
N THR A 486 10.05 -1.50 13.84
CA THR A 486 10.21 -2.45 14.97
C THR A 486 11.20 -1.96 16.02
N ILE A 487 12.15 -1.11 15.61
CA ILE A 487 13.14 -0.49 16.49
C ILE A 487 12.64 0.76 17.22
N ALA A 488 11.41 1.22 16.94
CA ALA A 488 10.84 2.37 17.61
C ALA A 488 10.59 2.07 19.09
N GLU A 489 10.90 3.02 19.96
CA GLU A 489 10.77 2.85 21.42
C GLU A 489 9.31 2.70 21.86
N THR A 490 8.38 3.34 21.15
CA THR A 490 6.96 3.33 21.48
C THR A 490 6.17 2.58 20.43
N ASN A 491 5.46 1.55 20.86
CA ASN A 491 4.53 0.83 20.01
C ASN A 491 3.26 1.66 19.75
N THR A 492 3.18 2.24 18.56
CA THR A 492 2.12 3.19 18.18
C THR A 492 1.20 2.65 17.09
N LEU A 493 1.45 1.47 16.51
CA LEU A 493 0.66 0.99 15.36
C LEU A 493 -0.80 0.74 15.72
N GLY A 494 -1.08 0.29 16.95
CA GLY A 494 -2.45 0.23 17.44
C GLY A 494 -3.13 1.60 17.28
N VAL A 495 -2.44 2.70 17.63
CA VAL A 495 -2.97 4.10 17.68
C VAL A 495 -3.51 4.46 16.31
N ILE A 496 -2.72 4.17 15.29
CA ILE A 496 -3.04 4.36 13.88
C ILE A 496 -4.35 3.62 13.53
N TYR A 497 -4.48 2.36 13.95
CA TYR A 497 -5.67 1.57 13.72
C TYR A 497 -6.91 2.06 14.48
N GLU A 498 -6.80 2.49 15.74
CA GLU A 498 -7.94 3.09 16.48
C GLU A 498 -8.37 4.44 15.89
N ARG A 499 -7.53 5.13 15.13
CA ARG A 499 -7.92 6.31 14.33
C ARG A 499 -8.69 5.95 13.05
N GLY A 500 -8.74 4.67 12.68
CA GLY A 500 -9.36 4.22 11.43
C GLY A 500 -8.44 4.33 10.22
N LEU A 501 -7.13 4.34 10.44
CA LEU A 501 -6.09 4.24 9.42
C LEU A 501 -5.56 2.79 9.35
N ILE A 502 -4.75 2.49 8.33
CA ILE A 502 -4.08 1.19 8.16
C ILE A 502 -2.56 1.35 8.28
N GLY A 503 -1.87 0.30 8.67
CA GLY A 503 -0.43 0.31 8.79
C GLY A 503 0.16 -1.08 9.04
N ILE A 504 1.46 -1.14 9.27
CA ILE A 504 2.19 -2.40 9.43
C ILE A 504 3.45 -2.21 10.25
N TYR A 505 3.83 -3.21 11.05
CA TYR A 505 5.16 -3.26 11.66
C TYR A 505 6.18 -3.69 10.62
N HIS A 506 7.34 -3.05 10.61
CA HIS A 506 8.41 -3.42 9.69
C HIS A 506 9.79 -3.00 10.19
N ASP A 507 10.80 -3.77 9.85
CA ASP A 507 12.21 -3.40 10.02
C ASP A 507 12.80 -2.98 8.68
N TRP A 508 13.25 -1.72 8.59
CA TRP A 508 13.80 -1.16 7.35
C TRP A 508 15.21 -1.67 7.00
N CYS A 509 15.81 -2.52 7.84
CA CYS A 509 17.02 -3.28 7.47
C CYS A 509 16.75 -4.44 6.54
N GLU A 510 15.49 -4.74 6.30
CA GLU A 510 15.05 -5.74 5.37
C GLU A 510 14.11 -5.14 4.32
N ALA A 511 14.03 -5.76 3.14
CA ALA A 511 13.15 -5.25 2.08
C ALA A 511 11.67 -5.41 2.41
N PHE A 512 10.83 -4.41 2.18
CA PHE A 512 9.40 -4.44 2.44
C PHE A 512 8.69 -5.50 1.56
N SER A 513 7.68 -6.19 2.11
CA SER A 513 6.93 -7.24 1.39
C SER A 513 5.96 -6.66 0.34
N THR A 514 6.51 -6.02 -0.69
CA THR A 514 5.79 -5.40 -1.81
C THR A 514 6.54 -5.55 -3.12
N TYR A 515 5.85 -5.34 -4.24
CA TYR A 515 6.47 -5.26 -5.57
C TYR A 515 7.21 -3.94 -5.76
N PRO A 516 8.25 -3.90 -6.62
CA PRO A 516 8.86 -2.64 -7.02
C PRO A 516 7.85 -1.66 -7.63
N ARG A 517 8.14 -0.35 -7.55
CA ARG A 517 7.32 0.72 -8.16
C ARG A 517 5.87 0.76 -7.68
N THR A 518 5.68 0.60 -6.38
CA THR A 518 4.36 0.57 -5.74
C THR A 518 3.87 1.95 -5.29
N TYR A 519 4.75 2.77 -4.73
CA TYR A 519 4.37 4.02 -4.06
C TYR A 519 4.63 5.23 -4.95
N ASP A 520 3.71 6.19 -4.95
CA ASP A 520 3.85 7.45 -5.67
C ASP A 520 4.60 8.50 -4.84
N LEU A 521 4.46 8.43 -3.51
CA LEU A 521 5.11 9.31 -2.55
C LEU A 521 5.59 8.48 -1.34
N ILE A 522 6.82 8.70 -0.93
CA ILE A 522 7.36 8.19 0.33
C ILE A 522 7.62 9.37 1.28
N HIS A 523 7.19 9.25 2.51
CA HIS A 523 7.45 10.18 3.59
C HIS A 523 8.35 9.51 4.63
N ALA A 524 9.43 10.19 5.02
CA ALA A 524 10.42 9.69 5.97
C ALA A 524 10.75 10.81 6.98
N HIS A 525 10.04 10.82 8.10
CA HIS A 525 10.28 11.74 9.21
C HIS A 525 11.12 11.07 10.31
N GLY A 526 12.29 11.64 10.61
CA GLY A 526 13.21 11.14 11.63
C GLY A 526 13.67 9.69 11.40
N LEU A 527 13.47 9.14 10.20
CA LEU A 527 13.73 7.74 9.90
C LEU A 527 15.22 7.44 10.00
N PHE A 528 16.06 8.26 9.39
CA PHE A 528 17.50 8.01 9.36
C PHE A 528 18.14 8.31 10.71
N SER A 529 17.61 9.28 11.46
CA SER A 529 17.96 9.47 12.87
C SER A 529 17.58 8.27 13.73
N LEU A 530 16.42 7.63 13.51
CA LEU A 530 15.99 6.45 14.26
C LEU A 530 16.92 5.25 14.04
N TYR A 531 17.42 5.08 12.82
CA TYR A 531 18.36 4.03 12.45
C TYR A 531 19.85 4.44 12.59
N LYS A 532 20.14 5.65 13.11
CA LYS A 532 21.51 6.13 13.44
C LYS A 532 22.11 5.21 14.54
N LYS A 533 23.43 4.97 14.50
CA LYS A 533 24.24 4.06 15.37
C LYS A 533 24.31 2.59 14.92
N ASP A 534 24.77 2.34 13.70
CA ASP A 534 25.11 1.00 13.16
C ASP A 534 23.98 -0.06 13.21
N LYS A 535 22.73 0.37 13.40
CA LYS A 535 21.56 -0.52 13.38
C LYS A 535 21.26 -1.00 11.96
N CYS A 536 21.52 -0.15 10.98
CA CYS A 536 21.15 -0.36 9.58
C CYS A 536 22.00 0.48 8.64
N ASN A 537 22.30 -0.05 7.46
CA ASN A 537 22.96 0.72 6.42
C ASN A 537 21.97 1.73 5.79
N THR A 538 22.35 3.00 5.75
CA THR A 538 21.58 4.06 5.08
C THR A 538 21.41 3.81 3.59
N GLU A 539 22.43 3.24 2.93
CA GLU A 539 22.34 2.87 1.50
C GLU A 539 21.28 1.80 1.27
N ASP A 540 21.13 0.82 2.16
CA ASP A 540 20.13 -0.26 2.03
C ASP A 540 18.71 0.30 2.11
N ILE A 541 18.46 1.19 3.08
CA ILE A 541 17.15 1.85 3.24
C ILE A 541 16.84 2.66 1.98
N LEU A 542 17.80 3.43 1.45
CA LEU A 542 17.61 4.24 0.25
C LEU A 542 17.40 3.39 -1.00
N LEU A 543 18.11 2.27 -1.15
CA LEU A 543 17.91 1.32 -2.25
C LEU A 543 16.53 0.65 -2.17
N GLU A 544 16.06 0.33 -0.96
CA GLU A 544 14.69 -0.16 -0.76
C GLU A 544 13.64 0.90 -1.12
N MET A 545 13.85 2.16 -0.72
CA MET A 545 13.02 3.28 -1.14
C MET A 545 12.99 3.41 -2.66
N ASP A 546 14.14 3.31 -3.34
CA ASP A 546 14.21 3.33 -4.80
C ASP A 546 13.45 2.18 -5.44
N ARG A 547 13.60 0.95 -4.92
CA ARG A 547 12.89 -0.22 -5.43
C ARG A 547 11.38 -0.01 -5.38
N ILE A 548 10.83 0.45 -4.26
CA ILE A 548 9.38 0.54 -4.06
C ILE A 548 8.77 1.84 -4.58
N LEU A 549 9.57 2.89 -4.83
CA LEU A 549 9.12 4.15 -5.41
C LEU A 549 8.88 4.01 -6.92
N ARG A 550 7.77 4.55 -7.40
CA ARG A 550 7.46 4.63 -8.83
C ARG A 550 8.44 5.56 -9.56
N PRO A 551 8.70 5.33 -10.85
CA PRO A 551 9.29 6.35 -11.70
C PRO A 551 8.53 7.67 -11.56
N GLU A 552 9.26 8.78 -11.47
CA GLU A 552 8.71 10.12 -11.24
C GLU A 552 7.96 10.27 -9.90
N GLY A 553 8.09 9.29 -9.00
CA GLY A 553 7.62 9.38 -7.63
C GLY A 553 8.48 10.33 -6.81
N ALA A 554 7.89 10.88 -5.75
CA ALA A 554 8.55 11.82 -4.87
C ALA A 554 8.87 11.21 -3.50
N VAL A 555 9.86 11.79 -2.82
CA VAL A 555 10.17 11.50 -1.43
C VAL A 555 10.23 12.81 -0.65
N ILE A 556 9.65 12.82 0.53
CA ILE A 556 9.79 13.90 1.51
C ILE A 556 10.55 13.35 2.70
N PHE A 557 11.82 13.75 2.81
CA PHE A 557 12.64 13.51 3.99
C PHE A 557 12.52 14.71 4.93
N ARG A 558 12.27 14.45 6.21
CA ARG A 558 12.31 15.46 7.26
C ARG A 558 13.15 14.92 8.40
N ASP A 559 14.33 15.48 8.62
CA ASP A 559 15.29 14.97 9.61
C ASP A 559 16.28 16.09 9.99
N GLU A 560 17.20 15.80 10.91
CA GLU A 560 18.31 16.69 11.26
C GLU A 560 19.17 17.01 10.03
N VAL A 561 19.66 18.25 9.94
CA VAL A 561 20.41 18.73 8.76
C VAL A 561 21.65 17.90 8.44
N ASP A 562 22.40 17.42 9.45
CA ASP A 562 23.58 16.57 9.28
C ASP A 562 23.22 15.22 8.65
N VAL A 563 22.08 14.65 9.06
CA VAL A 563 21.53 13.41 8.51
C VAL A 563 21.09 13.63 7.06
N LEU A 564 20.38 14.73 6.78
CA LEU A 564 19.90 15.02 5.43
C LEU A 564 21.03 15.35 4.44
N ILE A 565 22.15 15.92 4.90
CA ILE A 565 23.35 16.11 4.06
C ILE A 565 23.89 14.74 3.61
N LYS A 566 23.99 13.77 4.52
CA LYS A 566 24.43 12.40 4.19
C LYS A 566 23.46 11.71 3.23
N VAL A 567 22.15 11.79 3.49
CA VAL A 567 21.13 11.26 2.59
C VAL A 567 21.23 11.92 1.21
N LYS A 568 21.34 13.24 1.14
CA LYS A 568 21.49 14.01 -0.11
C LYS A 568 22.73 13.56 -0.91
N LYS A 569 23.85 13.29 -0.24
CA LYS A 569 25.08 12.78 -0.87
C LYS A 569 24.85 11.41 -1.53
N ILE A 570 24.19 10.48 -0.84
CA ILE A 570 23.92 9.14 -1.38
C ILE A 570 22.93 9.21 -2.54
N VAL A 571 21.78 9.89 -2.36
CA VAL A 571 20.77 9.98 -3.43
C VAL A 571 21.24 10.77 -4.65
N GLY A 572 22.25 11.64 -4.49
CA GLY A 572 22.94 12.29 -5.62
C GLY A 572 23.61 11.29 -6.57
N GLY A 573 23.93 10.08 -6.08
CA GLY A 573 24.38 8.95 -6.89
C GLY A 573 23.25 8.08 -7.47
N MET A 574 22.00 8.34 -7.09
CA MET A 574 20.84 7.49 -7.37
C MET A 574 19.90 8.06 -8.44
N ARG A 575 20.34 8.80 -9.46
CA ARG A 575 19.44 9.35 -10.52
C ARG A 575 18.16 10.03 -9.97
N TRP A 576 18.30 10.72 -8.83
CA TRP A 576 17.21 11.45 -8.19
C TRP A 576 17.52 12.94 -8.22
N ASP A 577 16.51 13.75 -8.53
CA ASP A 577 16.60 15.20 -8.42
C ASP A 577 16.21 15.63 -7.01
N THR A 578 16.98 16.52 -6.39
CA THR A 578 16.77 16.90 -4.99
C THR A 578 16.67 18.42 -4.79
N LYS A 579 15.87 18.80 -3.78
CA LYS A 579 15.75 20.18 -3.30
C LYS A 579 15.63 20.18 -1.77
N MET A 580 16.60 20.81 -1.12
CA MET A 580 16.57 21.03 0.32
C MET A 580 15.91 22.38 0.61
N VAL A 581 15.08 22.43 1.65
CA VAL A 581 14.38 23.63 2.11
C VAL A 581 14.41 23.70 3.63
N ASP A 582 14.33 24.92 4.15
CA ASP A 582 14.27 25.17 5.58
C ASP A 582 12.96 24.68 6.22
N HIS A 583 13.02 24.47 7.53
CA HIS A 583 11.83 24.28 8.36
C HIS A 583 10.88 25.47 8.22
N GLU A 584 9.57 25.24 8.31
CA GLU A 584 8.58 26.32 8.21
C GLU A 584 8.62 27.34 9.36
N ASP A 585 9.39 27.06 10.42
CA ASP A 585 9.63 27.99 11.54
C ASP A 585 10.89 28.84 11.36
N GLY A 586 11.59 28.64 10.24
CA GLY A 586 12.73 29.45 9.84
C GLY A 586 14.03 28.66 9.69
N PRO A 587 15.07 29.34 9.18
CA PRO A 587 16.34 28.71 8.81
C PRO A 587 17.19 28.28 10.00
N LEU A 588 16.90 28.75 11.22
CA LEU A 588 17.67 28.41 12.42
C LEU A 588 17.28 27.06 13.05
N VAL A 589 16.17 26.46 12.63
CA VAL A 589 15.76 25.12 13.09
C VAL A 589 16.67 24.07 12.43
N LEU A 590 17.24 23.18 13.24
CA LEU A 590 18.17 22.13 12.78
C LEU A 590 17.48 21.07 11.92
N GLU A 591 16.21 20.76 12.18
CA GLU A 591 15.41 19.90 11.31
C GLU A 591 15.16 20.61 9.98
N LYS A 592 15.44 19.93 8.85
CA LYS A 592 15.19 20.45 7.50
C LYS A 592 14.28 19.52 6.73
N VAL A 593 13.87 19.96 5.54
CA VAL A 593 13.10 19.13 4.61
C VAL A 593 13.90 18.96 3.33
N LEU A 594 14.14 17.73 2.93
CA LEU A 594 14.72 17.37 1.63
C LEU A 594 13.65 16.70 0.79
N ILE A 595 13.33 17.30 -0.35
CA ILE A 595 12.44 16.70 -1.34
C ILE A 595 13.30 16.07 -2.42
N ALA A 596 12.98 14.83 -2.78
CA ALA A 596 13.60 14.14 -3.90
C ALA A 596 12.56 13.65 -4.90
N VAL A 597 12.92 13.57 -6.18
CA VAL A 597 12.10 13.01 -7.24
C VAL A 597 12.93 12.00 -8.02
N LYS A 598 12.43 10.77 -8.12
CA LYS A 598 13.10 9.70 -8.86
C LYS A 598 12.90 9.89 -10.37
N GLN A 599 13.98 9.86 -11.14
CA GLN A 599 13.88 9.94 -12.60
C GLN A 599 13.39 8.61 -13.20
N TYR A 600 12.72 8.68 -14.36
CA TYR A 600 12.43 7.50 -15.16
C TYR A 600 13.68 7.06 -15.95
N TRP A 601 14.04 5.78 -15.83
CA TRP A 601 15.14 5.18 -16.57
C TRP A 601 14.93 3.67 -16.73
N VAL A 602 15.58 3.06 -17.73
CA VAL A 602 15.50 1.63 -18.07
C VAL A 602 16.88 1.07 -18.40
N THR A 603 17.07 -0.25 -18.25
CA THR A 603 18.33 -0.92 -18.62
C THR A 603 18.60 -0.80 -20.13
N GLY A 604 19.82 -0.42 -20.52
CA GLY A 604 20.24 -0.31 -21.93
C GLY A 604 19.69 0.90 -22.70
N GLY A 605 19.00 1.83 -22.03
CA GLY A 605 18.63 3.12 -22.63
C GLY A 605 19.76 4.13 -22.46
N ASN A 606 20.19 4.78 -23.54
CA ASN A 606 21.01 5.99 -23.45
C ASN A 606 20.22 7.05 -22.66
N SER A 607 20.76 7.48 -21.52
CA SER A 607 20.27 8.63 -20.74
C SER A 607 20.16 9.84 -21.67
N THR A 608 18.99 10.10 -22.24
CA THR A 608 18.75 11.21 -23.15
C THR A 608 17.55 12.01 -22.68
N SER A 609 17.81 12.88 -21.71
CA SER A 609 17.00 14.07 -21.45
C SER A 609 17.88 15.28 -21.08
N THR A 610 19.06 15.39 -21.70
CA THR A 610 19.76 16.68 -21.81
C THR A 610 19.89 17.05 -23.28
N GLN A 611 18.83 17.60 -23.86
CA GLN A 611 18.96 18.38 -25.08
C GLN A 611 19.77 19.63 -24.75
N LYS A 612 21.05 19.64 -25.13
CA LYS A 612 21.84 20.87 -25.24
C LYS A 612 21.14 21.80 -26.26
N PRO A 613 21.02 23.12 -25.99
CA PRO A 613 20.53 24.04 -27.00
C PRO A 613 21.53 24.06 -28.16
N LEU A 614 21.03 23.83 -29.38
CA LEU A 614 21.81 24.12 -30.58
C LEU A 614 22.06 25.63 -30.63
N ASN A 615 23.31 26.02 -30.44
CA ASN A 615 23.80 27.32 -30.86
C ASN A 615 23.65 27.42 -32.38
N GLN A 616 22.70 28.23 -32.84
CA GLN A 616 22.75 28.78 -34.20
C GLN A 616 23.86 29.83 -34.25
N LYS A 617 24.93 29.52 -34.99
CA LYS A 617 25.85 30.51 -35.55
C LYS A 617 25.46 30.75 -37.01
N SER A 618 25.64 32.02 -37.39
CA SER A 618 25.42 32.71 -38.68
C SER A 618 23.98 32.87 -39.13
#